data_AF-A0A3C1MUZ2-F1
#
_entry.id   AF-A0A3C1MUZ2-F1
#
_cell.length_a   1.000
_cell.length_b   1.000
_cell.length_c   1.000
_cell.angle_alpha   90.00
_cell.angle_beta   90.00
_cell.angle_gamma   90.00
#
_symmetry.space_group_name_H-M   'P 1'
#
loop_
_entity.id
_entity.type
_entity.pdbx_description
1 polymer ?
#
loop_
_entity_poly.entity_id
_entity_poly.type
_entity_poly.pdbx_seq_one_letter_code
_entity_poly.pdbx_strand_id
1 'polypeptide(L)'
;MDKSSFKENTRYTITLRAADGKLHPANIYVYKLFETSMIARMTDSGGLLHKIAYDNVTKIVKELAIDRENQFSIPAAVLDEKVWKDRSVMERYSSSPHMGK
;
A
#
# COMPACT_ATOMS: atom_id res chain seq x y z
N MET A 1 -13.68 -3.34 -3.60
CA MET A 1 -13.36 -2.20 -4.50
C MET A 1 -12.66 -2.76 -5.72
N ASP A 2 -12.34 -1.93 -6.72
CA ASP A 2 -11.57 -2.35 -7.90
C ASP A 2 -10.34 -1.46 -8.15
N LYS A 3 -9.47 -1.87 -9.07
CA LYS A 3 -8.23 -1.18 -9.42
C LYS A 3 -8.42 0.30 -9.79
N SER A 4 -9.52 0.66 -10.47
CA SER A 4 -9.76 2.03 -10.94
C SER A 4 -9.99 3.03 -9.80
N SER A 5 -10.32 2.52 -8.60
CA SER A 5 -10.48 3.32 -7.39
C SER A 5 -9.16 3.79 -6.78
N PHE A 6 -8.03 3.28 -7.27
CA PHE A 6 -6.70 3.56 -6.71
C PHE A 6 -5.74 4.09 -7.77
N LYS A 7 -4.75 4.85 -7.30
CA LYS A 7 -3.65 5.38 -8.11
C LYS A 7 -2.32 5.01 -7.49
N GLU A 8 -1.33 4.76 -8.33
CA GLU A 8 0.06 4.58 -7.88
C GLU A 8 0.58 5.90 -7.27
N ASN A 9 1.55 5.79 -6.36
CA ASN A 9 2.20 6.89 -5.66
C ASN A 9 1.25 7.82 -4.89
N THR A 10 0.16 7.27 -4.36
CA THR A 10 -0.91 8.03 -3.70
C THR A 10 -1.13 7.50 -2.29
N ARG A 11 -1.34 8.41 -1.33
CA ARG A 11 -1.74 8.07 0.04
C ARG A 11 -3.25 7.96 0.13
N TYR A 12 -3.71 6.92 0.80
CA TYR A 12 -5.11 6.71 1.10
C TYR A 12 -5.32 6.44 2.58
N THR A 13 -6.39 7.01 3.13
CA THR A 13 -6.99 6.50 4.37
C THR A 13 -8.14 5.62 3.94
N ILE A 14 -8.08 4.33 4.28
CA ILE A 14 -9.07 3.34 3.89
C ILE A 14 -9.64 2.63 5.10
N THR A 15 -10.80 2.00 4.93
CA THR A 15 -11.28 0.96 5.83
C THR A 15 -10.93 -0.39 5.23
N LEU A 16 -10.11 -1.14 5.93
CA LEU A 16 -9.63 -2.47 5.54
C LEU A 16 -10.35 -3.53 6.37
N ARG A 17 -10.79 -4.59 5.70
CA ARG A 17 -11.26 -5.82 6.34
C ARG A 17 -10.06 -6.72 6.62
N ALA A 18 -9.81 -7.00 7.89
CA ALA A 18 -8.81 -7.95 8.34
C ALA A 18 -9.29 -9.40 8.14
N ALA A 19 -8.36 -10.35 8.27
CA ALA A 19 -8.65 -11.78 8.10
C ALA A 19 -9.65 -12.33 9.14
N ASP A 20 -9.74 -11.70 10.31
CA ASP A 20 -10.74 -12.00 11.35
C ASP A 20 -12.13 -11.42 11.03
N GLY A 21 -12.29 -10.77 9.87
CA GLY A 21 -13.53 -10.13 9.43
C GLY A 21 -13.78 -8.75 10.02
N LYS A 22 -12.92 -8.26 10.93
CA LYS A 22 -13.08 -6.93 11.52
C LYS A 22 -12.65 -5.84 10.56
N LEU A 23 -13.29 -4.69 10.71
CA LEU A 23 -12.99 -3.50 9.93
C LEU A 23 -12.09 -2.58 10.74
N HIS A 24 -10.96 -2.19 10.16
CA HIS A 24 -10.02 -1.27 10.78
C HIS A 24 -9.68 -0.15 9.81
N PRO A 25 -9.55 1.10 10.30
CA PRO A 25 -8.95 2.16 9.50
C PRO A 25 -7.47 1.85 9.27
N ALA A 26 -6.98 2.13 8.06
CA ALA A 26 -5.58 1.97 7.68
C ALA A 26 -5.12 3.14 6.82
N ASN A 27 -3.93 3.66 7.11
CA ASN A 27 -3.30 4.69 6.28
C ASN A 27 -2.24 4.06 5.38
N ILE A 28 -2.50 4.01 4.09
CA ILE A 28 -1.65 3.33 3.13
C ILE A 28 -1.02 4.29 2.12
N TYR A 29 0.18 3.97 1.66
CA TYR A 29 0.80 4.56 0.47
C TYR A 29 0.89 3.49 -0.61
N VAL A 30 0.20 3.69 -1.74
CA VAL A 30 0.17 2.73 -2.84
C VAL A 30 1.40 2.93 -3.72
N TYR A 31 2.16 1.86 -3.95
CA TYR A 31 3.29 1.88 -4.89
C TYR A 31 2.91 1.33 -6.26
N LYS A 32 2.20 0.20 -6.28
CA LYS A 32 1.92 -0.54 -7.50
C LYS A 32 0.53 -1.13 -7.46
N LEU A 33 -0.14 -1.08 -8.60
CA LEU A 33 -1.46 -1.68 -8.80
C LEU A 33 -1.34 -2.90 -9.71
N PHE A 34 -1.70 -4.07 -9.19
CA PHE A 34 -1.92 -5.29 -9.97
C PHE A 34 -3.39 -5.43 -10.35
N GLU A 35 -3.71 -6.51 -11.06
CA GLU A 35 -5.06 -6.78 -11.55
C GLU A 35 -6.07 -6.96 -10.43
N THR A 36 -5.74 -7.76 -9.40
CA THR A 36 -6.65 -8.10 -8.29
C THR A 36 -6.22 -7.52 -6.94
N SER A 37 -5.02 -6.96 -6.87
CA SER A 37 -4.43 -6.48 -5.62
C SER A 37 -3.50 -5.30 -5.86
N MET A 38 -3.07 -4.66 -4.78
CA MET A 38 -2.10 -3.57 -4.80
C MET A 38 -0.99 -3.82 -3.79
N ILE A 39 0.19 -3.26 -4.06
CA ILE A 39 1.27 -3.18 -3.09
C ILE A 39 1.25 -1.80 -2.45
N ALA A 40 1.03 -1.79 -1.14
CA ALA A 40 0.96 -0.57 -0.37
C ALA A 40 1.78 -0.66 0.91
N ARG A 41 2.35 0.46 1.35
CA ARG A 41 2.99 0.58 2.65
C ARG A 41 2.00 1.10 3.67
N MET A 42 1.91 0.41 4.81
CA MET A 42 1.17 0.90 5.96
C MET A 42 2.01 2.02 6.60
N THR A 43 1.47 3.23 6.62
CA THR A 43 2.14 4.42 7.17
C THR A 43 1.93 4.59 8.67
N ASP A 44 1.02 3.81 9.25
CA ASP A 44 0.63 3.79 10.66
C ASP A 44 1.32 2.68 11.48
N SER A 45 1.64 1.53 10.89
CA SER A 45 2.09 0.32 11.61
C SER A 45 3.54 -0.10 11.34
N GLY A 46 4.46 0.86 11.22
CA GLY A 46 5.90 0.57 11.13
C GLY A 46 6.46 0.48 9.71
N GLY A 47 5.68 0.83 8.69
CA GLY A 47 6.22 1.06 7.36
C GLY A 47 6.43 -0.20 6.52
N LEU A 48 5.82 -1.33 6.89
CA LEU A 48 5.88 -2.58 6.14
C LEU A 48 5.13 -2.48 4.81
N LEU A 49 5.53 -3.29 3.83
CA LEU A 49 4.82 -3.44 2.56
C LEU A 49 3.82 -4.58 2.67
N HIS A 50 2.60 -4.32 2.21
CA HIS A 50 1.48 -5.25 2.22
C HIS A 50 0.90 -5.39 0.82
N LYS A 51 0.58 -6.63 0.45
CA LYS A 51 -0.29 -6.93 -0.68
C LYS A 51 -1.73 -6.89 -0.19
N ILE A 52 -2.50 -5.96 -0.71
CA ILE A 52 -3.89 -5.73 -0.32
C ILE A 52 -4.78 -6.07 -1.52
N ALA A 53 -5.65 -7.06 -1.37
CA ALA A 53 -6.70 -7.33 -2.35
C ALA A 53 -7.71 -6.18 -2.33
N TYR A 54 -8.20 -5.75 -3.50
CA TYR A 54 -9.18 -4.66 -3.57
C TYR A 54 -10.50 -5.01 -2.87
N ASP A 55 -10.83 -6.29 -2.78
CA ASP A 55 -12.01 -6.81 -2.07
C ASP A 55 -11.93 -6.62 -0.55
N ASN A 56 -10.71 -6.55 0.00
CA ASN A 56 -10.54 -6.29 1.42
C ASN A 56 -10.73 -4.80 1.75
N VAL A 57 -10.71 -3.91 0.75
CA VAL A 57 -10.98 -2.49 0.97
C VAL A 57 -12.48 -2.23 0.85
N THR A 58 -13.09 -1.82 1.96
CA THR A 58 -14.53 -1.57 2.03
C THR A 58 -14.88 -0.12 1.73
N LYS A 59 -13.98 0.82 2.06
CA LYS A 59 -14.21 2.25 1.87
C LYS A 59 -12.89 3.01 1.71
N ILE A 60 -12.88 4.00 0.82
CA ILE A 60 -11.85 5.05 0.79
C ILE A 60 -12.40 6.26 1.54
N VAL A 61 -11.69 6.69 2.58
CA VAL A 61 -12.06 7.84 3.42
C VAL A 61 -11.37 9.10 2.91
N LYS A 62 -10.11 9.00 2.48
CA LYS A 62 -9.31 10.12 1.99
C LYS A 62 -8.35 9.65 0.91
N GLU A 63 -8.17 10.47 -0.13
CA GLU A 63 -7.15 10.35 -1.17
C GLU A 63 -6.22 11.57 -1.08
N LEU A 64 -4.91 11.34 -1.14
CA LEU A 64 -3.89 12.39 -1.21
C LEU A 64 -2.78 11.97 -2.17
N ALA A 65 -2.77 12.55 -3.36
CA ALA A 65 -1.70 12.35 -4.33
C ALA A 65 -0.38 12.91 -3.78
N ILE A 66 0.71 12.17 -3.96
CA ILE A 66 2.04 12.59 -3.50
C ILE A 66 2.87 13.03 -4.69
N ASP A 67 3.36 14.28 -4.62
CA ASP A 67 4.27 14.86 -5.60
C ASP A 67 5.53 14.01 -5.75
N ARG A 68 6.08 13.96 -6.97
CA ARG A 68 7.23 13.12 -7.33
C ARG A 68 8.42 13.26 -6.36
N GLU A 69 8.66 14.46 -5.87
CA GLU A 69 9.75 14.77 -4.94
C GLU A 69 9.58 14.13 -3.56
N ASN A 70 8.34 13.82 -3.17
CA ASN A 70 7.97 13.21 -1.89
C ASN A 70 7.64 11.71 -2.02
N GLN A 71 7.82 11.13 -3.21
CA GLN A 71 7.52 9.72 -3.46
C GLN A 71 8.57 8.83 -2.80
N PHE A 72 8.09 7.78 -2.14
CA PHE A 72 8.98 6.78 -1.59
C PHE A 72 9.59 5.97 -2.73
N SER A 73 10.92 5.95 -2.81
CA SER A 73 11.62 5.14 -3.80
C SER A 73 11.85 3.74 -3.24
N ILE A 74 11.31 2.73 -3.93
CA ILE A 74 11.64 1.33 -3.67
C ILE A 74 12.08 0.66 -4.98
N PRO A 75 13.02 -0.30 -4.93
CA PRO A 75 13.49 -0.96 -6.14
C PRO A 75 12.36 -1.60 -6.94
N ALA A 76 12.36 -1.45 -8.27
CA ALA A 76 11.32 -2.04 -9.12
C ALA A 76 11.21 -3.56 -8.95
N ALA A 77 12.33 -4.24 -8.66
CA ALA A 77 12.35 -5.67 -8.34
C ALA A 77 11.54 -6.04 -7.08
N VAL A 78 11.28 -5.11 -6.15
CA VAL A 78 10.34 -5.35 -5.03
C VAL A 78 8.91 -5.41 -5.54
N LEU A 79 8.60 -4.58 -6.53
CA LEU A 79 7.26 -4.40 -7.07
C LEU A 79 6.93 -5.38 -8.19
N ASP A 80 7.80 -6.35 -8.43
CA ASP A 80 7.56 -7.43 -9.37
C ASP A 80 6.48 -8.37 -8.81
N GLU A 81 5.44 -8.63 -9.60
CA GLU A 81 4.32 -9.49 -9.20
C GLU A 81 4.79 -10.90 -8.80
N LYS A 82 5.86 -11.41 -9.42
CA LYS A 82 6.43 -12.73 -9.11
C LYS A 82 6.92 -12.82 -7.67
N VAL A 83 7.42 -11.72 -7.10
CA VAL A 83 7.87 -11.67 -5.71
C VAL A 83 6.68 -11.74 -4.73
N TRP A 84 5.52 -11.26 -5.15
CA TRP A 84 4.28 -11.21 -4.37
C TRP A 84 3.32 -12.35 -4.68
N LYS A 85 3.75 -13.36 -5.44
CA LYS A 85 2.92 -14.53 -5.77
C LYS A 85 2.53 -15.29 -4.50
N ASP A 86 3.52 -15.62 -3.67
CA ASP A 86 3.36 -16.39 -2.43
C ASP A 86 3.44 -15.52 -1.16
N ARG A 87 3.63 -14.20 -1.31
CA ARG A 87 3.84 -13.26 -0.19
C ARG A 87 2.69 -12.27 -0.05
N SER A 88 2.26 -12.06 1.19
CA SER A 88 1.23 -11.08 1.54
C SER A 88 1.81 -9.86 2.28
N VAL A 89 2.95 -10.03 2.94
CA VAL A 89 3.65 -8.98 3.70
C VAL A 89 5.15 -9.10 3.44
N MET A 90 5.82 -7.96 3.35
CA MET A 90 7.28 -7.90 3.26
C MET A 90 7.82 -6.82 4.19
N GLU A 91 8.68 -7.24 5.11
CA GLU A 91 9.56 -6.34 5.84
C GLU A 91 10.69 -5.91 4.93
N ARG A 92 10.47 -4.82 4.21
CA ARG A 92 11.55 -4.12 3.51
C ARG A 92 11.68 -2.72 4.05
N TYR A 93 12.91 -2.35 4.42
CA TYR A 93 13.31 -0.97 4.64
C TYR A 93 13.09 -0.17 3.35
N SER A 94 11.91 0.44 3.21
CA SER A 94 11.74 1.59 2.32
C SER A 94 12.34 2.78 3.05
N SER A 95 13.56 3.15 2.68
CA SER A 95 14.22 4.35 3.18
C SER A 95 13.42 5.57 2.72
N SER A 96 12.67 6.14 3.65
CA SER A 96 12.03 7.45 3.48
C SER A 96 13.13 8.51 3.39
N PRO A 97 13.19 9.37 2.35
CA PRO A 97 14.24 10.38 2.24
C PRO A 97 14.27 11.39 3.41
N HIS A 98 13.14 11.57 4.11
CA HIS A 98 12.95 12.65 5.09
C HIS A 98 12.54 12.18 6.51
N MET A 99 12.67 10.90 6.85
CA MET A 99 12.47 10.45 8.25
C MET A 99 13.67 9.61 8.69
N GLY A 100 14.79 10.31 8.92
CA GLY A 100 16.02 9.76 9.46
C GLY A 100 16.56 10.61 10.61
N LYS A 101 15.87 10.55 11.76
CA LYS A 101 16.36 10.56 13.16
C LYS A 101 15.30 11.12 14.10
#